data_AF-A0A1W9TWL2-F1
#
_entry.id   AF-A0A1W9TWL2-F1
#
_cell.length_a   1.000
_cell.length_b   1.000
_cell.length_c   1.000
_cell.angle_alpha   90.00
_cell.angle_beta   90.00
_cell.angle_gamma   90.00
#
_symmetry.space_group_name_H-M   'P 1'
#
loop_
_entity.id
_entity.type
_entity.pdbx_description
1 polymer ?
#
loop_
_entity_poly.entity_id
_entity_poly.type
_entity_poly.pdbx_seq_one_letter_code
_entity_poly.pdbx_strand_id
1 'polypeptide(L)'
;MFNEILGFTKEDVNNIIDYYTKVGVFRQDKEKTLKIMNRWFNNYRFSQRAKSTNMQMDYGKLRHLITVDGQLNGNFTKFSEILEKGGISSDIKTSFPYEKLADRENFISLLYFFGLLTFTGKNKKGLPFLTIPNETMKKQTYEYIRSSFEDVGAFRVNVFELKNLFQDMAYNGEFKPVFNFIAKEIKKQTKIRDYIHGEKVVQSFFIAYFNVIDFYISLSEEELNKGYADIVMKPFFEKYNDIKYAYLLELKYIPRMDDEKKLQNAIDKKVKKSKEQLDKYKNDEFSKKMMNLKPYGEVVLKKGIVVFHGWELIYIEEMI
;
A
#
# COMPACT_ATOMS: atom_id res chain seq x y z
N MET A 1 -4.24 -20.59 -23.82
CA MET A 1 -5.42 -19.81 -24.23
C MET A 1 -5.85 -18.71 -23.27
N PHE A 2 -6.06 -18.92 -21.94
CA PHE A 2 -6.42 -17.79 -21.04
C PHE A 2 -5.21 -16.95 -20.56
N ASN A 3 -4.05 -17.56 -20.36
CA ASN A 3 -2.80 -16.86 -19.98
C ASN A 3 -2.16 -16.05 -21.13
N GLU A 4 -2.54 -16.30 -22.38
CA GLU A 4 -1.98 -15.60 -23.57
C GLU A 4 -2.67 -14.26 -23.85
N ILE A 5 -3.80 -13.98 -23.20
CA ILE A 5 -4.62 -12.79 -23.48
C ILE A 5 -4.33 -11.64 -22.48
N LEU A 6 -3.73 -11.93 -21.32
CA LEU A 6 -3.56 -10.95 -20.22
C LEU A 6 -2.17 -10.93 -19.57
N GLY A 7 -1.22 -11.76 -20.00
CA GLY A 7 0.10 -11.87 -19.38
C GLY A 7 1.24 -11.90 -20.40
N PHE A 8 2.47 -11.70 -19.91
CA PHE A 8 3.67 -11.83 -20.74
C PHE A 8 3.89 -13.29 -21.13
N THR A 9 4.07 -13.55 -22.42
CA THR A 9 4.50 -14.85 -22.92
C THR A 9 5.96 -15.12 -22.50
N LYS A 10 6.39 -16.39 -22.62
CA LYS A 10 7.81 -16.74 -22.43
C LYS A 10 8.71 -15.95 -23.39
N GLU A 11 8.22 -15.66 -24.59
CA GLU A 11 8.93 -14.85 -25.58
C GLU A 11 9.04 -13.39 -25.16
N ASP A 12 7.95 -12.79 -24.65
CA ASP A 12 7.97 -11.43 -24.12
C ASP A 12 8.96 -11.27 -22.96
N VAL A 13 8.99 -12.24 -22.03
CA VAL A 13 9.95 -12.24 -20.92
C VAL A 13 11.39 -12.33 -21.43
N ASN A 14 11.65 -13.13 -22.47
CA ASN A 14 12.98 -13.18 -23.10
C ASN A 14 13.36 -11.83 -23.71
N ASN A 15 12.45 -11.22 -24.48
CA ASN A 15 12.67 -9.94 -25.14
C ASN A 15 12.94 -8.81 -24.14
N ILE A 16 12.22 -8.79 -23.01
CA ILE A 16 12.43 -7.83 -21.91
C ILE A 16 13.84 -7.99 -21.31
N ILE A 17 14.26 -9.21 -20.98
CA ILE A 17 15.60 -9.46 -20.41
C ILE A 17 16.68 -9.05 -21.41
N ASP A 18 16.53 -9.41 -22.68
CA ASP A 18 17.49 -9.05 -23.73
C ASP A 18 17.63 -7.54 -23.90
N TYR A 19 16.51 -6.81 -23.87
CA TYR A 19 16.51 -5.35 -23.90
C TYR A 19 17.32 -4.77 -22.74
N TYR A 20 17.01 -5.16 -21.50
CA TYR A 20 17.69 -4.61 -20.32
C TYR A 20 19.16 -5.04 -20.20
N THR A 21 19.54 -6.21 -20.73
CA THR A 21 20.94 -6.62 -20.87
C THR A 21 21.66 -5.75 -21.89
N LYS A 22 21.05 -5.50 -23.05
CA LYS A 22 21.63 -4.68 -24.11
C LYS A 22 21.88 -3.24 -23.68
N VAL A 23 20.99 -2.64 -22.89
CA VAL A 23 21.16 -1.28 -22.35
C VAL A 23 22.02 -1.23 -21.07
N GLY A 24 22.63 -2.36 -20.67
CA GLY A 24 23.60 -2.42 -19.57
C GLY A 24 23.01 -2.33 -18.15
N VAL A 25 21.67 -2.35 -18.04
CA VAL A 25 20.92 -2.28 -16.78
C VAL A 25 20.84 -3.65 -16.12
N PHE A 26 20.67 -4.71 -16.91
CA PHE A 26 20.58 -6.09 -16.42
C PHE A 26 21.90 -6.84 -16.58
N ARG A 27 22.58 -7.11 -15.46
CA ARG A 27 23.94 -7.70 -15.42
C ARG A 27 23.97 -9.15 -14.92
N GLN A 28 22.82 -9.81 -14.88
CA GLN A 28 22.69 -11.18 -14.38
C GLN A 28 22.64 -12.18 -15.54
N ASP A 29 22.94 -13.44 -15.25
CA ASP A 29 22.89 -14.52 -16.23
C ASP A 29 21.44 -14.83 -16.65
N LYS A 30 21.16 -14.64 -17.95
CA LYS A 30 19.82 -14.80 -18.54
C LYS A 30 19.23 -16.18 -18.27
N GLU A 31 19.98 -17.26 -18.46
CA GLU A 31 19.47 -18.62 -18.28
C GLU A 31 19.11 -18.93 -16.83
N LYS A 32 19.96 -18.54 -15.87
CA LYS A 32 19.67 -18.66 -14.43
C LYS A 32 18.44 -17.84 -14.06
N THR A 33 18.32 -16.60 -14.57
CA THR A 33 17.15 -15.75 -14.32
C THR A 33 15.88 -16.39 -14.87
N LEU A 34 15.88 -16.91 -16.09
CA LEU A 34 14.73 -17.59 -16.68
C LEU A 34 14.37 -18.86 -15.91
N LYS A 35 15.35 -19.64 -15.41
CA LYS A 35 15.08 -20.80 -14.53
C LYS A 35 14.42 -20.38 -13.23
N ILE A 36 14.86 -19.29 -12.61
CA ILE A 36 14.25 -18.71 -11.41
C ILE A 36 12.82 -18.27 -11.73
N MET A 37 12.62 -17.45 -12.77
CA MET A 37 11.29 -16.95 -13.16
C MET A 37 10.33 -18.10 -13.50
N ASN A 38 10.78 -19.14 -14.20
CA ASN A 38 9.94 -20.29 -14.49
C ASN A 38 9.53 -21.05 -13.21
N ARG A 39 10.48 -21.25 -12.28
CA ARG A 39 10.21 -21.93 -11.01
C ARG A 39 9.21 -21.19 -10.12
N TRP A 40 9.30 -19.86 -10.07
CA TRP A 40 8.53 -19.03 -9.14
C TRP A 40 7.28 -18.39 -9.76
N PHE A 41 7.38 -17.89 -10.99
CA PHE A 41 6.34 -17.11 -11.65
C PHE A 41 5.45 -17.96 -12.55
N ASN A 42 6.03 -18.76 -13.45
CA ASN A 42 5.28 -19.54 -14.44
C ASN A 42 4.53 -20.76 -13.85
N ASN A 43 4.84 -21.10 -12.60
CA ASN A 43 4.13 -22.12 -11.81
C ASN A 43 3.36 -21.51 -10.62
N TYR A 44 3.26 -20.17 -10.54
CA TYR A 44 2.65 -19.43 -9.43
C TYR A 44 3.05 -19.98 -8.05
N ARG A 45 4.33 -20.33 -7.91
CA ARG A 45 4.86 -20.91 -6.69
C ARG A 45 5.49 -19.78 -5.89
N PHE A 46 4.83 -19.34 -4.83
CA PHE A 46 5.34 -18.24 -3.99
C PHE A 46 6.17 -18.70 -2.79
N SER A 47 6.25 -20.02 -2.54
CA SER A 47 7.13 -20.58 -1.51
C SER A 47 7.74 -21.93 -1.91
N GLN A 48 8.95 -22.22 -1.41
CA GLN A 48 9.57 -23.54 -1.61
C GLN A 48 8.73 -24.67 -1.00
N ARG A 49 7.89 -24.37 -0.01
CA ARG A 49 7.04 -25.35 0.66
C ARG A 49 5.68 -25.55 -0.04
N ALA A 50 5.26 -24.63 -0.93
CA ALA A 50 4.08 -24.80 -1.75
C ALA A 50 4.30 -25.91 -2.80
N LYS A 51 3.43 -26.92 -2.82
CA LYS A 51 3.39 -27.95 -3.87
C LYS A 51 2.70 -27.37 -5.12
N SER A 52 3.23 -27.72 -6.28
CA SER A 52 3.09 -27.03 -7.58
C SER A 52 1.71 -27.06 -8.25
N THR A 53 0.61 -27.37 -7.55
CA THR A 53 -0.65 -27.66 -8.27
C THR A 53 -1.95 -27.11 -7.72
N ASN A 54 -2.07 -26.66 -6.45
CA ASN A 54 -3.42 -26.45 -5.89
C ASN A 54 -3.68 -25.10 -5.20
N MET A 55 -2.90 -24.05 -5.47
CA MET A 55 -3.17 -22.72 -4.91
C MET A 55 -3.20 -21.62 -5.97
N GLN A 56 -3.78 -21.92 -7.14
CA GLN A 56 -4.57 -20.90 -7.81
C GLN A 56 -5.82 -20.68 -6.95
N MET A 57 -5.64 -19.92 -5.88
CA MET A 57 -6.79 -19.50 -5.11
C MET A 57 -7.43 -18.33 -5.84
N ASP A 58 -8.68 -18.53 -6.24
CA ASP A 58 -9.58 -17.47 -6.64
C ASP A 58 -9.50 -16.34 -5.61
N TYR A 59 -9.19 -15.13 -6.08
CA TYR A 59 -9.19 -13.89 -5.29
C TYR A 59 -10.50 -13.71 -4.50
N GLY A 60 -11.61 -14.31 -4.98
CA GLY A 60 -12.87 -14.47 -4.25
C GLY A 60 -12.78 -15.20 -2.91
N LYS A 61 -11.92 -16.22 -2.78
CA LYS A 61 -11.79 -17.00 -1.56
C LYS A 61 -11.10 -16.22 -0.45
N LEU A 62 -10.12 -15.36 -0.74
CA LEU A 62 -9.55 -14.47 0.29
C LEU A 62 -10.63 -13.50 0.82
N ARG A 63 -11.52 -13.01 -0.06
CA ARG A 63 -12.68 -12.20 0.35
C ARG A 63 -13.60 -12.96 1.32
N HIS A 64 -13.86 -14.24 1.08
CA HIS A 64 -14.63 -15.09 2.01
C HIS A 64 -13.90 -15.40 3.33
N LEU A 65 -12.58 -15.22 3.42
CA LEU A 65 -11.83 -15.41 4.66
C LEU A 65 -11.83 -14.17 5.55
N ILE A 66 -11.93 -12.97 4.95
CA ILE A 66 -11.94 -11.68 5.63
C ILE A 66 -13.35 -11.13 5.88
N THR A 67 -14.35 -11.71 5.22
CA THR A 67 -15.78 -11.40 5.42
C THR A 67 -16.55 -12.64 5.88
N VAL A 68 -17.43 -12.50 6.86
CA VAL A 68 -18.39 -13.52 7.30
C VAL A 68 -19.74 -12.83 7.49
N ASP A 69 -20.81 -13.41 6.97
CA ASP A 69 -22.18 -12.87 7.05
C ASP A 69 -22.31 -11.40 6.62
N GLY A 70 -21.54 -11.01 5.59
CA GLY A 70 -21.53 -9.64 5.07
C GLY A 70 -20.89 -8.62 6.02
N GLN A 71 -20.06 -9.06 6.97
CA GLN A 71 -19.29 -8.20 7.87
C GLN A 71 -17.80 -8.56 7.85
N LEU A 72 -16.95 -7.56 8.14
CA LEU A 72 -15.52 -7.79 8.33
C LEU A 72 -15.28 -8.56 9.63
N ASN A 73 -14.48 -9.63 9.56
CA ASN A 73 -14.21 -10.49 10.70
C ASN A 73 -12.81 -10.25 11.29
N GLY A 74 -12.40 -11.07 12.27
CA GLY A 74 -11.08 -10.97 12.91
C GLY A 74 -9.88 -11.18 11.97
N ASN A 75 -10.06 -11.82 10.81
CA ASN A 75 -9.00 -11.96 9.80
C ASN A 75 -8.76 -10.64 9.07
N PHE A 76 -9.80 -9.83 8.83
CA PHE A 76 -9.63 -8.47 8.33
C PHE A 76 -8.79 -7.63 9.31
N THR A 77 -9.15 -7.63 10.60
CA THR A 77 -8.37 -6.93 11.63
C THR A 77 -6.92 -7.39 11.64
N LYS A 78 -6.69 -8.70 11.52
CA LYS A 78 -5.34 -9.25 11.50
C LYS A 78 -4.54 -8.87 10.24
N PHE A 79 -5.20 -8.79 9.10
CA PHE A 79 -4.60 -8.38 7.85
C PHE A 79 -4.20 -6.89 7.88
N SER A 80 -5.07 -6.04 8.44
CA SER A 80 -4.77 -4.63 8.70
C SER A 80 -3.62 -4.45 9.70
N GLU A 81 -3.57 -5.26 10.77
CA GLU A 81 -2.45 -5.25 11.73
C GLU A 81 -1.09 -5.58 11.05
N ILE A 82 -1.08 -6.48 10.06
CA ILE A 82 0.13 -6.85 9.32
C ILE A 82 0.67 -5.64 8.56
N LEU A 83 -0.21 -4.88 7.89
CA LEU A 83 0.18 -3.65 7.20
C LEU A 83 0.68 -2.59 8.18
N GLU A 84 -0.02 -2.39 9.29
CA GLU A 84 0.34 -1.40 10.30
C GLU A 84 1.71 -1.70 10.95
N LYS A 85 2.01 -2.98 11.19
CA LYS A 85 3.23 -3.42 11.89
C LYS A 85 4.37 -3.79 10.94
N GLY A 86 4.16 -3.68 9.62
CA GLY A 86 5.09 -4.12 8.57
C GLY A 86 5.31 -5.63 8.51
N GLY A 87 4.48 -6.42 9.19
CA GLY A 87 4.62 -7.88 9.28
C GLY A 87 4.07 -8.49 10.57
N ILE A 88 4.36 -9.77 10.75
CA ILE A 88 3.87 -10.57 11.87
C ILE A 88 4.85 -11.68 12.28
N SER A 89 4.97 -11.93 13.58
CA SER A 89 5.62 -13.14 14.10
C SER A 89 4.63 -14.29 14.13
N SER A 90 4.91 -15.38 13.41
CA SER A 90 4.04 -16.57 13.39
C SER A 90 4.79 -17.78 12.84
N ASP A 91 4.44 -18.97 13.32
CA ASP A 91 4.75 -20.21 12.61
C ASP A 91 3.78 -20.42 11.43
N ILE A 92 4.20 -21.25 10.47
CA ILE A 92 3.40 -21.63 9.30
C ILE A 92 3.01 -23.09 9.41
N LYS A 93 1.71 -23.34 9.54
CA LYS A 93 1.13 -24.69 9.50
C LYS A 93 1.00 -25.13 8.06
N THR A 94 1.56 -26.29 7.72
CA THR A 94 1.57 -26.82 6.35
C THR A 94 0.35 -27.66 6.00
N SER A 95 -0.52 -27.94 6.97
CA SER A 95 -1.75 -28.69 6.78
C SER A 95 -2.75 -28.34 7.89
N PHE A 96 -4.02 -28.18 7.52
CA PHE A 96 -5.16 -28.02 8.42
C PHE A 96 -6.45 -28.42 7.68
N PRO A 97 -7.50 -28.88 8.40
CA PRO A 97 -8.79 -29.20 7.81
C PRO A 97 -9.47 -27.99 7.14
N TYR A 98 -10.33 -28.24 6.16
CA TYR A 98 -11.06 -27.20 5.42
C TYR A 98 -11.94 -26.34 6.33
N GLU A 99 -12.57 -26.98 7.32
CA GLU A 99 -13.46 -26.36 8.30
C GLU A 99 -12.73 -25.30 9.16
N LYS A 100 -11.40 -25.41 9.23
CA LYS A 100 -10.54 -24.51 10.00
C LYS A 100 -9.90 -23.42 9.15
N LEU A 101 -10.32 -23.23 7.90
CA LEU A 101 -9.76 -22.19 7.02
C LEU A 101 -9.91 -20.78 7.59
N ALA A 102 -11.04 -20.51 8.25
CA ALA A 102 -11.31 -19.21 8.87
C ALA A 102 -10.56 -19.00 10.19
N ASP A 103 -9.95 -20.04 10.77
CA ASP A 103 -9.21 -19.95 12.02
C ASP A 103 -8.05 -18.96 11.86
N ARG A 104 -7.93 -18.07 12.85
CA ARG A 104 -6.97 -16.96 12.83
C ARG A 104 -5.51 -17.41 12.63
N GLU A 105 -5.12 -18.55 13.17
CA GLU A 105 -3.76 -19.11 13.03
C GLU A 105 -3.51 -19.69 11.63
N ASN A 106 -4.56 -20.21 10.99
CA ASN A 106 -4.48 -20.78 9.65
C ASN A 106 -4.51 -19.66 8.60
N PHE A 107 -5.22 -18.55 8.86
CA PHE A 107 -5.24 -17.38 8.00
C PHE A 107 -3.83 -16.86 7.67
N ILE A 108 -2.92 -16.79 8.66
CA ILE A 108 -1.52 -16.38 8.41
C ILE A 108 -0.78 -17.37 7.51
N SER A 109 -1.02 -18.67 7.73
CA SER A 109 -0.46 -19.73 6.89
C SER A 109 -0.98 -19.63 5.46
N LEU A 110 -2.28 -19.32 5.29
CA LEU A 110 -2.91 -19.08 3.99
C LEU A 110 -2.31 -17.86 3.29
N LEU A 111 -2.15 -16.72 3.97
CA LEU A 111 -1.50 -15.53 3.41
C LEU A 111 -0.08 -15.84 2.90
N TYR A 112 0.69 -16.63 3.66
CA TYR A 112 2.01 -17.10 3.21
C TYR A 112 1.93 -17.96 1.96
N PHE A 113 0.99 -18.91 1.95
CA PHE A 113 0.81 -19.80 0.82
C PHE A 113 0.26 -19.13 -0.44
N PHE A 114 -0.50 -18.03 -0.29
CA PHE A 114 -0.97 -17.18 -1.38
C PHE A 114 0.12 -16.22 -1.88
N GLY A 115 1.30 -16.21 -1.25
CA GLY A 115 2.39 -15.31 -1.61
C GLY A 115 2.21 -13.88 -1.10
N LEU A 116 1.17 -13.59 -0.31
CA LEU A 116 0.98 -12.28 0.32
C LEU A 116 1.94 -12.06 1.49
N LEU A 117 2.46 -13.14 2.09
CA LEU A 117 3.51 -13.10 3.11
C LEU A 117 4.71 -13.96 2.72
N THR A 118 5.89 -13.51 3.13
CA THR A 118 7.15 -14.26 3.02
C THR A 118 7.96 -14.16 4.31
N PHE A 119 8.85 -15.12 4.54
CA PHE A 119 9.80 -15.05 5.66
C PHE A 119 10.86 -13.99 5.40
N THR A 120 11.15 -13.19 6.42
CA THR A 120 12.27 -12.22 6.38
C THR A 120 13.63 -12.87 6.64
N GLY A 121 13.66 -14.15 7.02
CA GLY A 121 14.86 -14.83 7.51
C GLY A 121 15.28 -14.41 8.93
N LYS A 122 14.50 -13.53 9.58
CA LYS A 122 14.73 -13.06 10.95
C LYS A 122 13.66 -13.60 11.88
N ASN A 123 14.03 -13.78 13.15
CA ASN A 123 13.09 -14.11 14.21
C ASN A 123 12.84 -12.89 15.10
N LYS A 124 11.64 -12.81 15.69
CA LYS A 124 11.28 -11.79 16.67
C LYS A 124 10.63 -12.48 17.86
N LYS A 125 11.26 -12.37 19.03
CA LYS A 125 10.91 -13.11 20.26
C LYS A 125 10.82 -14.63 20.04
N GLY A 126 11.79 -15.20 19.33
CA GLY A 126 11.87 -16.65 19.09
C GLY A 126 11.02 -17.20 17.95
N LEU A 127 10.05 -16.43 17.43
CA LEU A 127 9.20 -16.84 16.30
C LEU A 127 9.69 -16.26 14.96
N PRO A 128 9.53 -16.98 13.84
CA PRO A 128 9.79 -16.43 12.50
C PRO A 128 8.99 -15.16 12.24
N PHE A 129 9.63 -14.14 11.65
CA PHE A 129 8.96 -12.90 11.26
C PHE A 129 8.66 -12.91 9.76
N LEU A 130 7.38 -12.74 9.42
CA LEU A 130 6.87 -12.65 8.07
C LEU A 130 6.51 -11.21 7.68
N THR A 131 6.68 -10.88 6.41
CA THR A 131 6.35 -9.57 5.83
C THR A 131 5.77 -9.72 4.43
N ILE A 132 5.22 -8.64 3.87
CA ILE A 132 4.76 -8.59 2.49
C ILE A 132 6.00 -8.53 1.57
N PRO A 133 6.14 -9.43 0.58
CA PRO A 133 7.41 -9.65 -0.11
C PRO A 133 7.86 -8.51 -1.03
N ASN A 134 6.92 -7.77 -1.62
CA ASN A 134 7.20 -6.72 -2.60
C ASN A 134 5.99 -5.79 -2.79
N GLU A 135 6.23 -4.69 -3.54
CA GLU A 135 5.23 -3.66 -3.83
C GLU A 135 4.00 -4.19 -4.58
N THR A 136 4.15 -5.17 -5.46
CA THR A 136 3.01 -5.76 -6.17
C THR A 136 2.06 -6.47 -5.22
N MET A 137 2.59 -7.30 -4.31
CA MET A 137 1.77 -7.97 -3.29
C MET A 137 1.18 -7.00 -2.28
N LYS A 138 1.87 -5.88 -2.03
CA LYS A 138 1.36 -4.83 -1.15
C LYS A 138 0.22 -4.05 -1.79
N LYS A 139 0.32 -3.69 -3.07
CA LYS A 139 -0.79 -3.12 -3.85
C LYS A 139 -2.00 -4.04 -3.87
N GLN A 140 -1.79 -5.33 -4.15
CA GLN A 140 -2.87 -6.32 -4.08
C GLN A 140 -3.50 -6.39 -2.67
N THR A 141 -2.68 -6.35 -1.63
CA THR A 141 -3.15 -6.30 -0.24
C THR A 141 -4.05 -5.07 0.01
N TYR A 142 -3.65 -3.89 -0.47
CA TYR A 142 -4.48 -2.69 -0.38
C TYR A 142 -5.79 -2.80 -1.19
N GLU A 143 -5.74 -3.39 -2.38
CA GLU A 143 -6.93 -3.67 -3.19
C GLU A 143 -7.91 -4.60 -2.47
N TYR A 144 -7.41 -5.63 -1.77
CA TYR A 144 -8.24 -6.51 -0.96
C TYR A 144 -8.93 -5.77 0.19
N ILE A 145 -8.20 -4.92 0.92
CA ILE A 145 -8.78 -4.11 2.00
C ILE A 145 -9.90 -3.23 1.46
N ARG A 146 -9.65 -2.50 0.37
CA ARG A 146 -10.65 -1.64 -0.27
C ARG A 146 -11.87 -2.44 -0.70
N SER A 147 -11.68 -3.52 -1.46
CA SER A 147 -12.77 -4.35 -1.97
C SER A 147 -13.61 -4.94 -0.83
N SER A 148 -12.97 -5.31 0.28
CA SER A 148 -13.67 -5.83 1.46
C SER A 148 -14.63 -4.81 2.05
N PHE A 149 -14.25 -3.52 2.10
CA PHE A 149 -15.16 -2.46 2.52
C PHE A 149 -16.32 -2.25 1.54
N GLU A 150 -16.08 -2.39 0.24
CA GLU A 150 -17.12 -2.26 -0.79
C GLU A 150 -18.13 -3.42 -0.75
N ASP A 151 -17.64 -4.64 -0.49
CA ASP A 151 -18.41 -5.90 -0.43
C ASP A 151 -19.41 -5.88 0.74
N VAL A 152 -18.95 -5.45 1.93
CA VAL A 152 -19.82 -5.31 3.11
C VAL A 152 -20.65 -4.00 3.09
N GLY A 153 -20.51 -3.21 2.02
CA GLY A 153 -21.17 -1.90 1.88
C GLY A 153 -20.78 -0.92 2.98
N ALA A 154 -19.57 -1.05 3.55
CA ALA A 154 -19.06 -0.14 4.57
C ALA A 154 -18.52 1.16 3.95
N PHE A 155 -17.90 1.08 2.78
CA PHE A 155 -17.35 2.24 2.10
C PHE A 155 -17.23 2.04 0.60
N ARG A 156 -17.71 3.01 -0.19
CA ARG A 156 -17.59 3.06 -1.64
C ARG A 156 -17.25 4.48 -2.07
N VAL A 157 -16.36 4.61 -3.05
CA VAL A 157 -15.95 5.92 -3.55
C VAL A 157 -16.26 6.04 -5.03
N ASN A 158 -16.72 7.23 -5.45
CA ASN A 158 -16.80 7.54 -6.88
C ASN A 158 -15.39 7.66 -7.47
N VAL A 159 -14.92 6.59 -8.11
CA VAL A 159 -13.56 6.51 -8.68
C VAL A 159 -13.35 7.54 -9.79
N PHE A 160 -14.40 7.90 -10.54
CA PHE A 160 -14.30 8.92 -11.59
C PHE A 160 -14.04 10.31 -11.00
N GLU A 161 -14.80 10.70 -9.97
CA GLU A 161 -14.59 11.96 -9.26
C GLU A 161 -13.22 11.98 -8.58
N LEU A 162 -12.83 10.89 -7.92
CA LEU A 162 -11.51 10.75 -7.33
C LEU A 162 -10.39 10.93 -8.36
N LYS A 163 -10.53 10.32 -9.55
CA LYS A 163 -9.56 10.44 -10.64
C LYS A 163 -9.37 11.89 -11.09
N ASN A 164 -10.46 12.66 -11.22
CA ASN A 164 -10.38 14.07 -11.63
C ASN A 164 -9.62 14.90 -10.59
N LEU A 165 -9.90 14.69 -9.29
CA LEU A 165 -9.16 15.38 -8.21
C LEU A 165 -7.67 15.02 -8.22
N PHE A 166 -7.35 13.76 -8.51
CA PHE A 166 -5.96 13.31 -8.67
C PHE A 166 -5.28 13.87 -9.91
N GLN A 167 -6.03 14.15 -10.97
CA GLN A 167 -5.51 14.84 -12.16
C GLN A 167 -5.16 16.29 -11.82
N ASP A 168 -6.01 17.02 -11.11
CA ASP A 168 -5.70 18.37 -10.63
C ASP A 168 -4.50 18.37 -9.67
N MET A 169 -4.40 17.35 -8.82
CA MET A 169 -3.21 17.13 -8.00
C MET A 169 -1.95 16.95 -8.88
N ALA A 170 -2.01 16.14 -9.93
CA ALA A 170 -0.86 15.87 -10.83
C ALA A 170 -0.41 17.04 -11.70
N TYR A 171 -1.35 17.87 -12.17
CA TYR A 171 -1.06 18.89 -13.18
C TYR A 171 -1.16 20.33 -12.67
N ASN A 172 -1.89 20.57 -11.56
CA ASN A 172 -2.09 21.89 -10.96
C ASN A 172 -1.55 21.98 -9.52
N GLY A 173 -1.14 20.85 -8.94
CA GLY A 173 -0.53 20.83 -7.62
C GLY A 173 -1.54 20.84 -6.47
N GLU A 174 -2.82 20.59 -6.73
CA GLU A 174 -3.93 20.73 -5.78
C GLU A 174 -4.25 19.43 -5.03
N PHE A 175 -3.53 19.13 -3.94
CA PHE A 175 -3.77 17.88 -3.19
C PHE A 175 -4.91 17.96 -2.17
N LYS A 176 -5.20 19.15 -1.62
CA LYS A 176 -6.21 19.33 -0.57
C LYS A 176 -7.60 18.81 -0.97
N PRO A 177 -8.08 19.05 -2.21
CA PRO A 177 -9.37 18.52 -2.66
C PRO A 177 -9.50 16.99 -2.56
N VAL A 178 -8.42 16.23 -2.83
CA VAL A 178 -8.42 14.76 -2.71
C VAL A 178 -8.73 14.32 -1.28
N PHE A 179 -8.06 14.91 -0.29
CA PHE A 179 -8.28 14.59 1.13
C PHE A 179 -9.66 15.02 1.60
N ASN A 180 -10.11 16.22 1.21
CA ASN A 180 -11.43 16.74 1.55
C ASN A 180 -12.55 15.85 0.99
N PHE A 181 -12.39 15.37 -0.24
CA PHE A 181 -13.35 14.46 -0.86
C PHE A 181 -13.44 13.12 -0.11
N ILE A 182 -12.31 12.47 0.17
CA ILE A 182 -12.33 11.21 0.93
C ILE A 182 -12.90 11.42 2.34
N ALA A 183 -12.53 12.52 3.02
CA ALA A 183 -13.08 12.85 4.34
C ALA A 183 -14.60 13.08 4.30
N LYS A 184 -15.11 13.72 3.23
CA LYS A 184 -16.55 13.89 2.98
C LYS A 184 -17.24 12.53 2.78
N GLU A 185 -16.63 11.61 2.04
CA GLU A 185 -17.17 10.26 1.85
C GLU A 185 -17.18 9.46 3.15
N ILE A 186 -16.13 9.55 3.98
CA ILE A 186 -16.07 8.93 5.32
C ILE A 186 -17.19 9.48 6.21
N LYS A 187 -17.43 10.80 6.12
CA LYS A 187 -18.52 11.44 6.86
C LYS A 187 -19.90 10.95 6.38
N LYS A 188 -20.11 10.68 5.10
CA LYS A 188 -21.39 10.17 4.61
C LYS A 188 -21.63 8.70 5.00
N GLN A 189 -20.59 7.89 5.02
CA GLN A 189 -20.69 6.43 5.14
C GLN A 189 -20.25 5.97 6.53
N THR A 190 -21.14 6.09 7.51
CA THR A 190 -20.81 5.96 8.94
C THR A 190 -20.16 4.63 9.33
N LYS A 191 -20.49 3.53 8.63
CA LYS A 191 -19.95 2.19 8.90
C LYS A 191 -18.42 2.13 8.81
N ILE A 192 -17.78 2.96 7.97
CA ILE A 192 -16.32 2.93 7.83
C ILE A 192 -15.60 3.45 9.08
N ARG A 193 -16.28 4.29 9.87
CA ARG A 193 -15.68 5.04 10.97
C ARG A 193 -15.17 4.12 12.09
N ASP A 194 -15.82 2.99 12.29
CA ASP A 194 -15.42 1.98 13.29
C ASP A 194 -14.07 1.33 12.94
N TYR A 195 -13.70 1.34 11.65
CA TYR A 195 -12.47 0.74 11.15
C TYR A 195 -11.30 1.73 11.03
N ILE A 196 -11.52 3.04 11.20
CA ILE A 196 -10.48 4.08 11.09
C ILE A 196 -10.05 4.50 12.50
N HIS A 197 -9.12 3.75 13.08
CA HIS A 197 -8.57 4.04 14.39
C HIS A 197 -7.06 3.84 14.45
N GLY A 198 -6.33 4.85 14.92
CA GLY A 198 -4.87 4.81 15.00
C GLY A 198 -4.19 5.33 13.73
N GLU A 199 -2.97 5.86 13.90
CA GLU A 199 -2.25 6.60 12.86
C GLU A 199 -1.93 5.72 11.65
N LYS A 200 -1.41 4.52 11.87
CA LYS A 200 -1.01 3.58 10.80
C LYS A 200 -2.19 3.02 10.02
N VAL A 201 -3.33 2.82 10.69
CA VAL A 201 -4.58 2.40 10.02
C VAL A 201 -5.09 3.49 9.11
N VAL A 202 -5.10 4.75 9.56
CA VAL A 202 -5.50 5.89 8.72
C VAL A 202 -4.55 6.02 7.53
N GLN A 203 -3.23 5.95 7.75
CA GLN A 203 -2.24 5.97 6.67
C GLN A 203 -2.50 4.85 5.64
N SER A 204 -2.67 3.61 6.10
CA SER A 204 -2.93 2.44 5.25
C SER A 204 -4.25 2.57 4.49
N PHE A 205 -5.28 3.12 5.13
CA PHE A 205 -6.55 3.43 4.49
C PHE A 205 -6.35 4.41 3.33
N PHE A 206 -5.70 5.55 3.55
CA PHE A 206 -5.46 6.53 2.49
C PHE A 206 -4.60 5.96 1.35
N ILE A 207 -3.53 5.24 1.67
CA ILE A 207 -2.69 4.57 0.65
C ILE A 207 -3.53 3.58 -0.19
N ALA A 208 -4.49 2.88 0.42
CA ALA A 208 -5.35 1.95 -0.30
C ALA A 208 -6.26 2.63 -1.33
N TYR A 209 -6.79 3.81 -1.01
CA TYR A 209 -7.60 4.59 -1.96
C TYR A 209 -6.75 5.40 -2.95
N PHE A 210 -5.55 5.83 -2.57
CA PHE A 210 -4.66 6.56 -3.46
C PHE A 210 -4.13 5.68 -4.58
N ASN A 211 -3.77 4.42 -4.28
CA ASN A 211 -3.28 3.47 -5.29
C ASN A 211 -4.36 2.95 -6.26
N VAL A 212 -5.62 3.41 -6.11
CA VAL A 212 -6.68 3.20 -7.12
C VAL A 212 -6.41 4.04 -8.36
N ILE A 213 -5.84 5.23 -8.19
CA ILE A 213 -5.53 6.14 -9.28
C ILE A 213 -4.04 6.05 -9.63
N ASP A 214 -3.74 5.82 -10.90
CA ASP A 214 -2.41 5.45 -11.35
C ASP A 214 -1.50 6.63 -11.75
N PHE A 215 -1.89 7.87 -11.48
CA PHE A 215 -0.98 9.02 -11.64
C PHE A 215 0.24 8.92 -10.73
N TYR A 216 0.11 8.24 -9.58
CA TYR A 216 1.18 8.10 -8.60
C TYR A 216 1.37 6.65 -8.15
N ILE A 217 2.62 6.33 -7.85
CA ILE A 217 3.01 5.23 -6.97
C ILE A 217 3.04 5.81 -5.55
N SER A 218 2.04 5.45 -4.74
CA SER A 218 1.89 5.97 -3.37
C SER A 218 2.50 5.00 -2.37
N LEU A 219 3.53 5.47 -1.68
CA LEU A 219 4.39 4.68 -0.81
C LEU A 219 4.34 5.19 0.63
N SER A 220 4.55 4.31 1.62
CA SER A 220 4.74 4.69 3.03
C SER A 220 6.20 4.87 3.40
N GLU A 221 6.49 5.60 4.49
CA GLU A 221 7.86 5.78 5.01
C GLU A 221 8.64 4.45 5.15
N GLU A 222 7.95 3.41 5.62
CA GLU A 222 8.57 2.10 5.90
C GLU A 222 9.13 1.45 4.64
N GLU A 223 8.55 1.73 3.47
CA GLU A 223 8.98 1.17 2.18
C GLU A 223 10.28 1.82 1.67
N LEU A 224 10.60 3.01 2.14
CA LEU A 224 11.77 3.77 1.68
C LEU A 224 13.02 3.60 2.57
N ASN A 225 13.01 2.62 3.50
CA ASN A 225 14.08 2.36 4.48
C ASN A 225 14.22 3.39 5.62
N LYS A 226 13.09 3.91 6.14
CA LYS A 226 12.98 4.84 7.30
C LYS A 226 13.62 6.22 7.09
N GLY A 227 13.03 7.24 7.71
CA GLY A 227 13.47 8.62 7.58
C GLY A 227 12.82 9.33 6.41
N TYR A 228 11.53 9.08 6.16
CA TYR A 228 10.74 9.70 5.09
C TYR A 228 9.38 10.19 5.62
N ALA A 229 8.69 11.00 4.83
CA ALA A 229 7.33 11.41 5.17
C ALA A 229 6.40 10.20 5.22
N ASP A 230 5.34 10.29 6.02
CA ASP A 230 4.39 9.19 6.24
C ASP A 230 3.87 8.60 4.92
N ILE A 231 3.58 9.46 3.93
CA ILE A 231 3.20 9.09 2.56
C ILE A 231 4.09 9.84 1.56
N VAL A 232 4.65 9.11 0.60
CA VAL A 232 5.38 9.64 -0.57
C VAL A 232 4.62 9.28 -1.83
N MET A 233 4.28 10.28 -2.64
CA MET A 233 3.58 10.06 -3.90
C MET A 233 4.52 10.36 -5.05
N LYS A 234 5.02 9.28 -5.67
CA LYS A 234 5.93 9.35 -6.81
C LYS A 234 5.13 9.37 -8.10
N PRO A 235 5.31 10.34 -9.00
CA PRO A 235 4.62 10.32 -10.28
C PRO A 235 4.92 9.05 -11.07
N PHE A 236 3.92 8.48 -11.74
CA PHE A 236 4.10 7.29 -12.56
C PHE A 236 4.53 7.67 -13.99
N PHE A 237 5.78 8.13 -14.12
CA PHE A 237 6.33 8.71 -15.36
C PHE A 237 6.34 7.76 -16.55
N GLU A 238 6.43 6.46 -16.30
CA GLU A 238 6.38 5.43 -17.34
C GLU A 238 5.08 5.50 -18.15
N LYS A 239 3.99 5.99 -17.53
CA LYS A 239 2.69 6.16 -18.15
C LYS A 239 2.34 7.62 -18.44
N TYR A 240 2.70 8.53 -17.52
CA TYR A 240 2.34 9.95 -17.57
C TYR A 240 3.59 10.80 -17.47
N ASN A 241 4.23 11.06 -18.62
CA ASN A 241 5.53 11.71 -18.68
C ASN A 241 5.50 13.23 -18.49
N ASP A 242 4.31 13.82 -18.37
CA ASP A 242 4.04 15.25 -18.29
C ASP A 242 3.50 15.69 -16.91
N ILE A 243 3.48 14.77 -15.92
CA ILE A 243 3.11 15.11 -14.54
C ILE A 243 4.07 16.16 -13.98
N LYS A 244 3.50 17.17 -13.33
CA LYS A 244 4.24 18.34 -12.85
C LYS A 244 4.55 18.32 -11.36
N TYR A 245 3.84 17.52 -10.57
CA TYR A 245 3.95 17.56 -9.10
C TYR A 245 4.18 16.19 -8.48
N ALA A 246 4.99 16.17 -7.42
CA ALA A 246 5.18 15.03 -6.52
C ALA A 246 4.91 15.47 -5.09
N TYR A 247 4.65 14.51 -4.18
CA TYR A 247 4.21 14.86 -2.82
C TYR A 247 4.95 14.10 -1.71
N LEU A 248 5.27 14.83 -0.64
CA LEU A 248 5.60 14.30 0.68
C LEU A 248 4.53 14.74 1.66
N LEU A 249 3.81 13.80 2.26
CA LEU A 249 2.67 14.10 3.12
C LEU A 249 2.89 13.48 4.50
N GLU A 250 2.78 14.31 5.54
CA GLU A 250 2.70 13.85 6.93
C GLU A 250 1.23 13.69 7.30
N LEU A 251 0.85 12.48 7.71
CA LEU A 251 -0.51 12.16 8.10
C LEU A 251 -0.53 11.82 9.58
N LYS A 252 -1.21 12.65 10.36
CA LYS A 252 -1.30 12.52 11.82
C LYS A 252 -2.70 12.16 12.27
N TYR A 253 -2.74 11.36 13.35
CA TYR A 253 -3.98 10.95 14.00
C TYR A 253 -4.01 11.42 15.46
N ILE A 254 -5.18 11.88 15.88
CA ILE A 254 -5.53 12.23 17.26
C ILE A 254 -6.78 11.40 17.62
N PRO A 255 -6.76 10.60 18.71
CA PRO A 255 -7.95 9.92 19.19
C PRO A 255 -9.10 10.90 19.49
N ARG A 256 -10.35 10.43 19.42
CA ARG A 256 -11.51 11.25 19.78
C ARG A 256 -11.39 11.77 21.21
N MET A 257 -11.74 13.04 21.39
CA MET A 257 -11.73 13.76 22.65
C MET A 257 -12.70 14.92 22.55
N ASP A 258 -13.36 15.23 23.66
CA ASP A 258 -14.43 16.25 23.71
C ASP A 258 -13.90 17.61 24.19
N ASP A 259 -12.70 17.66 24.75
CA ASP A 259 -12.06 18.88 25.26
C ASP A 259 -11.37 19.65 24.12
N GLU A 260 -12.02 20.73 23.67
CA GLU A 260 -11.54 21.57 22.56
C GLU A 260 -10.14 22.15 22.81
N LYS A 261 -9.82 22.53 24.05
CA LYS A 261 -8.52 23.11 24.40
C LYS A 261 -7.43 22.06 24.32
N LYS A 262 -7.68 20.84 24.79
CA LYS A 262 -6.75 19.71 24.63
C LYS A 262 -6.60 19.31 23.17
N LEU A 263 -7.68 19.34 22.40
CA LEU A 263 -7.65 19.06 20.97
C LEU A 263 -6.77 20.06 20.23
N GLN A 264 -6.97 21.37 20.43
CA GLN A 264 -6.15 22.40 19.80
C GLN A 264 -4.67 22.25 20.15
N ASN A 265 -4.34 22.02 21.42
CA ASN A 265 -2.96 21.76 21.84
C ASN A 265 -2.36 20.51 21.17
N ALA A 266 -3.16 19.46 20.97
CA ALA A 266 -2.73 18.23 20.29
C ALA A 266 -2.48 18.48 18.80
N ILE A 267 -3.34 19.27 18.13
CA ILE A 267 -3.16 19.72 16.74
C ILE A 267 -1.86 20.49 16.63
N ASP A 268 -1.67 21.54 17.42
CA ASP A 268 -0.49 22.41 17.34
C ASP A 268 0.81 21.62 17.54
N LYS A 269 0.81 20.68 18.50
CA LYS A 269 1.97 19.80 18.75
C LYS A 269 2.24 18.86 17.56
N LYS A 270 1.21 18.26 16.97
CA LYS A 270 1.34 17.37 15.81
C LYS A 270 1.80 18.14 14.57
N VAL A 271 1.23 19.32 14.31
CA VAL A 271 1.62 20.19 13.19
C VAL A 271 3.06 20.65 13.35
N LYS A 272 3.45 21.17 14.52
CA LYS A 272 4.85 21.57 14.79
C LYS A 272 5.84 20.44 14.51
N LYS A 273 5.58 19.24 15.06
CA LYS A 273 6.44 18.08 14.83
C LYS A 273 6.49 17.67 13.35
N SER A 274 5.36 17.75 12.65
CA SER A 274 5.28 17.41 11.21
C SER A 274 6.08 18.40 10.37
N LYS A 275 6.05 19.70 10.70
CA LYS A 275 6.90 20.71 10.06
C LYS A 275 8.39 20.41 10.28
N GLU A 276 8.78 20.09 11.50
CA GLU A 276 10.16 19.68 11.84
C GLU A 276 10.60 18.42 11.09
N GLN A 277 9.69 17.45 10.86
CA GLN A 277 9.96 16.27 10.05
C GLN A 277 10.13 16.62 8.56
N LEU A 278 9.20 17.39 8.00
CA LEU A 278 9.20 17.78 6.59
C LEU A 278 10.35 18.72 6.21
N ASP A 279 10.83 19.52 7.16
CA ASP A 279 12.01 20.37 7.00
C ASP A 279 13.29 19.56 6.82
N LYS A 280 13.40 18.37 7.43
CA LYS A 280 14.55 17.48 7.20
C LYS A 280 14.67 17.06 5.74
N TYR A 281 13.55 16.98 5.02
CA TYR A 281 13.52 16.66 3.59
C TYR A 281 13.87 17.83 2.67
N LYS A 282 14.16 19.04 3.19
CA LYS A 282 14.67 20.15 2.35
C LYS A 282 16.06 19.85 1.78
N ASN A 283 16.86 19.03 2.46
CA ASN A 283 18.25 18.75 2.11
C ASN A 283 18.56 17.30 1.74
N ASP A 284 17.54 16.43 1.77
CA ASP A 284 17.72 14.99 1.70
C ASP A 284 18.16 14.49 0.32
N GLU A 285 18.99 13.44 0.33
CA GLU A 285 19.57 12.81 -0.84
C GLU A 285 18.49 12.15 -1.72
N PHE A 286 17.38 11.68 -1.15
CA PHE A 286 16.27 11.11 -1.91
C PHE A 286 15.42 12.17 -2.59
N SER A 287 15.05 13.27 -1.93
CA SER A 287 14.36 14.39 -2.61
C SER A 287 15.21 14.90 -3.78
N LYS A 288 16.53 14.98 -3.60
CA LYS A 288 17.46 15.33 -4.69
C LYS A 288 17.55 14.25 -5.76
N LYS A 289 17.68 12.97 -5.41
CA LYS A 289 17.74 11.85 -6.39
C LYS A 289 16.43 11.68 -7.16
N MET A 290 15.31 11.85 -6.46
CA MET A 290 13.98 11.79 -7.02
C MET A 290 13.74 13.01 -7.89
N MET A 291 14.09 14.23 -7.50
CA MET A 291 13.68 15.44 -8.23
C MET A 291 14.76 16.02 -9.17
N ASN A 292 16.01 15.55 -9.15
CA ASN A 292 17.10 16.09 -9.99
C ASN A 292 17.54 15.15 -11.12
N LEU A 293 17.01 13.93 -11.20
CA LEU A 293 17.35 12.97 -12.25
C LEU A 293 16.18 12.82 -13.21
N LYS A 294 16.46 12.78 -14.51
CA LYS A 294 15.44 12.42 -15.50
C LYS A 294 14.85 11.04 -15.17
N PRO A 295 13.53 10.84 -15.32
CA PRO A 295 12.55 11.78 -15.91
C PRO A 295 12.00 12.84 -14.93
N TYR A 296 12.25 12.71 -13.64
CA TYR A 296 11.62 13.50 -12.57
C TYR A 296 12.24 14.90 -12.35
N GLY A 297 13.28 15.26 -13.11
CA GLY A 297 14.01 16.53 -13.07
C GLY A 297 13.15 17.80 -13.21
N GLU A 298 11.96 17.67 -13.80
CA GLU A 298 11.04 18.77 -14.14
C GLU A 298 9.84 18.85 -13.18
N VAL A 299 9.78 17.96 -12.19
CA VAL A 299 8.68 17.88 -11.24
C VAL A 299 8.90 18.91 -10.13
N VAL A 300 7.82 19.41 -9.54
CA VAL A 300 7.83 20.22 -8.33
C VAL A 300 7.39 19.37 -7.15
N LEU A 301 8.25 19.26 -6.13
CA LEU A 301 7.92 18.53 -4.90
C LEU A 301 7.13 19.43 -3.96
N LYS A 302 5.88 19.06 -3.68
CA LYS A 302 5.04 19.70 -2.67
C LYS A 302 5.06 18.91 -1.36
N LYS A 303 4.92 19.63 -0.26
CA LYS A 303 4.90 19.06 1.09
C LYS A 303 3.59 19.42 1.77
N GLY A 304 2.97 18.44 2.43
CA GLY A 304 1.66 18.63 3.05
C GLY A 304 1.57 18.01 4.44
N ILE A 305 0.74 18.61 5.28
CA ILE A 305 0.40 18.09 6.61
C ILE A 305 -1.10 17.87 6.64
N VAL A 306 -1.53 16.70 7.11
CA VAL A 306 -2.92 16.31 7.22
C VAL A 306 -3.16 15.74 8.62
N VAL A 307 -4.14 16.27 9.36
CA VAL A 307 -4.45 15.80 10.72
C VAL A 307 -5.91 15.35 10.82
N PHE A 308 -6.10 14.14 11.33
CA PHE A 308 -7.40 13.54 11.63
C PHE A 308 -7.66 13.47 13.13
N HIS A 309 -8.90 13.74 13.53
CA HIS A 309 -9.44 13.54 14.89
C HIS A 309 -10.47 12.42 14.86
N GLY A 310 -10.05 11.22 15.22
CA GLY A 310 -10.76 10.01 14.82
C GLY A 310 -10.81 9.90 13.29
N TRP A 311 -12.01 9.91 12.73
CA TRP A 311 -12.26 9.85 11.29
C TRP A 311 -12.44 11.23 10.65
N GLU A 312 -12.52 12.31 11.44
CA GLU A 312 -12.75 13.67 10.94
C GLU A 312 -11.44 14.33 10.53
N LEU A 313 -11.39 14.84 9.29
CA LEU A 313 -10.32 15.71 8.83
C LEU A 313 -10.49 17.09 9.48
N ILE A 314 -9.52 17.49 10.30
CA ILE A 314 -9.60 18.73 11.10
C ILE A 314 -8.50 19.74 10.75
N TYR A 315 -7.45 19.31 10.05
CA TYR A 315 -6.38 20.21 9.61
C TYR A 315 -5.76 19.72 8.31
N ILE A 316 -5.53 20.65 7.39
CA ILE A 316 -4.76 20.40 6.17
C ILE A 316 -3.98 21.65 5.76
N GLU A 317 -2.67 21.50 5.60
CA GLU A 317 -1.75 22.59 5.27
C GLU A 317 -0.79 22.16 4.16
N GLU A 318 -0.54 23.06 3.20
CA GLU A 318 0.56 22.95 2.26
C GLU A 318 1.73 23.75 2.84
N MET A 319 2.90 23.13 2.95
CA MET A 319 4.10 23.84 3.38
C MET A 319 4.69 24.60 2.20
N ILE A 320 5.05 25.86 2.44
CA ILE A 320 5.73 26.75 1.49
C ILE A 320 7.24 26.52 1.55
#